data_AF-A0AAX3HKQ3-F1
#
_entry.id   AF-A0AAX3HKQ3-F1
#
_cell.length_a   1.000
_cell.length_b   1.000
_cell.length_c   1.000
_cell.angle_alpha   90.00
_cell.angle_beta   90.00
_cell.angle_gamma   90.00
#
_symmetry.space_group_name_H-M   'P 1'
#
loop_
_entity.id
_entity.type
_entity.pdbx_description
1 polymer ?
#
loop_
_entity_poly.entity_id
_entity_poly.type
_entity_poly.pdbx_seq_one_letter_code
_entity_poly.pdbx_strand_id
1 'polypeptide(L)'
;MIERELEEGVIWTLIGLKFPDEKSSELVISNHPDINFTEVEVLVEDVQQTYESLKDNKDVKWIREPFPTESGHVAVMEAPDENVFVLVGK
;
A
#
# COMPACT_ATOMS: atom_id res chain seq x y z
N MET A 1 17.03 8.66 0.25
CA MET A 1 17.42 7.55 1.14
C MET A 1 17.05 7.97 2.55
N ILE A 2 16.30 7.12 3.25
CA ILE A 2 15.86 7.34 4.62
C ILE A 2 16.34 6.13 5.43
N GLU A 3 16.90 6.37 6.60
CA GLU A 3 17.24 5.33 7.57
C GLU A 3 16.21 5.35 8.71
N ARG A 4 15.82 4.17 9.17
CA ARG A 4 14.87 3.97 10.27
C ARG A 4 15.38 2.86 11.18
N GLU A 5 14.99 2.91 12.45
CA GLU A 5 15.40 1.96 13.47
C GLU A 5 14.21 1.06 13.84
N LEU A 6 14.46 -0.25 13.95
CA LEU A 6 13.51 -1.23 14.49
C LEU A 6 13.64 -1.32 16.02
N GLU A 7 12.69 -2.03 16.63
CA GLU A 7 12.89 -2.54 17.98
C GLU A 7 14.19 -3.37 18.02
N GLU A 8 14.98 -3.22 19.08
CA GLU A 8 16.34 -3.79 19.23
C GLU A 8 17.50 -3.10 18.46
N GLY A 9 17.26 -1.96 17.82
CA GLY A 9 18.34 -1.12 17.28
C GLY A 9 18.86 -1.52 15.91
N VAL A 10 18.13 -2.39 15.20
CA VAL A 10 18.45 -2.75 13.81
C VAL A 10 18.07 -1.58 12.89
N ILE A 11 19.05 -1.07 12.14
CA ILE A 11 18.82 -0.01 11.15
C ILE A 11 18.40 -0.64 9.83
N TRP A 12 17.33 -0.10 9.25
CA TRP A 12 16.91 -0.40 7.88
C TRP A 12 16.84 0.89 7.04
N THR A 13 16.89 0.69 5.74
CA THR A 13 16.99 1.75 4.73
C THR A 13 15.83 1.66 3.75
N LEU A 14 15.34 2.82 3.35
CA LEU A 14 14.34 3.01 2.31
C LEU A 14 14.83 3.99 1.24
N ILE A 15 14.64 3.62 -0.02
CA ILE A 15 14.94 4.45 -1.18
C ILE A 15 13.66 4.58 -2.01
N GLY A 16 13.15 5.81 -2.13
CA GLY A 16 12.07 6.16 -3.05
C GLY A 16 12.63 6.65 -4.39
N LEU A 17 12.09 6.11 -5.48
CA LEU A 17 12.35 6.51 -6.86
C LEU A 17 11.07 7.11 -7.41
N LYS A 18 11.06 8.44 -7.58
CA LYS A 18 9.92 9.21 -8.06
C LYS A 18 10.15 9.67 -9.49
N PHE A 19 9.09 9.68 -10.30
CA PHE A 19 9.12 10.43 -11.54
C PHE A 19 9.09 11.95 -11.26
N PRO A 20 9.56 12.80 -12.19
CA PRO A 20 9.46 14.25 -12.04
C PRO A 20 8.02 14.79 -11.99
N ASP A 21 7.05 14.01 -12.49
CA ASP A 21 5.63 14.34 -12.39
C ASP A 21 5.11 13.98 -11.00
N GLU A 22 4.64 14.99 -10.26
CA GLU A 22 4.12 14.86 -8.89
C GLU A 22 2.89 13.94 -8.78
N LYS A 23 2.17 13.69 -9.88
CA LYS A 23 0.98 12.82 -9.90
C LYS A 23 1.28 11.40 -10.37
N SER A 24 2.55 11.06 -10.56
CA SER A 24 2.97 9.74 -11.04
C SER A 24 3.29 8.79 -9.88
N SER A 25 3.55 7.53 -10.22
CA SER A 25 3.89 6.48 -9.27
C SER A 25 5.28 6.70 -8.63
N GLU A 26 5.46 6.16 -7.44
CA GLU A 26 6.74 6.02 -6.75
C GLU A 26 7.09 4.55 -6.63
N LEU A 27 8.35 4.19 -6.88
CA LEU A 27 8.89 2.88 -6.51
C LEU A 27 9.69 3.03 -5.22
N VAL A 28 9.28 2.30 -4.19
CA VAL A 28 9.98 2.27 -2.91
C VAL A 28 10.73 0.94 -2.77
N ILE A 29 12.02 1.01 -2.48
CA ILE A 29 12.88 -0.14 -2.22
C ILE A 29 13.34 -0.06 -0.77
N SER A 30 13.05 -1.10 0.01
CA SER A 30 13.53 -1.22 1.40
C SER A 30 14.31 -2.53 1.59
N ASN A 31 15.20 -2.55 2.58
CA ASN A 31 15.84 -3.77 3.06
C ASN A 31 15.25 -4.24 4.41
N HIS A 32 13.98 -3.93 4.66
CA HIS A 32 13.32 -4.30 5.91
C HIS A 32 13.29 -5.83 6.06
N PRO A 33 13.81 -6.41 7.16
CA PRO A 33 14.02 -7.86 7.29
C PRO A 33 12.72 -8.67 7.25
N ASP A 34 11.62 -8.09 7.76
CA ASP A 34 10.32 -8.77 7.83
C ASP A 34 9.46 -8.62 6.57
N ILE A 35 9.85 -7.76 5.62
CA ILE A 35 9.11 -7.54 4.37
C ILE A 35 9.82 -8.34 3.27
N ASN A 36 9.27 -9.52 2.96
CA ASN A 36 9.84 -10.47 2.01
C ASN A 36 9.04 -10.60 0.70
N PHE A 37 8.11 -9.68 0.46
CA PHE A 37 7.25 -9.65 -0.71
C PHE A 37 7.12 -8.22 -1.25
N THR A 38 6.65 -8.09 -2.49
CA THR A 38 6.39 -6.79 -3.11
C THR A 38 4.95 -6.38 -2.88
N GLU A 39 4.77 -5.17 -2.36
CA GLU A 39 3.46 -4.54 -2.20
C GLU A 39 3.27 -3.50 -3.30
N VAL A 40 2.06 -3.43 -3.86
CA VAL A 40 1.66 -2.36 -4.78
C VAL A 40 0.60 -1.52 -4.08
N GLU A 41 0.98 -0.30 -3.71
CA GLU A 41 0.05 0.67 -3.15
C GLU A 41 -0.63 1.47 -4.28
N VAL A 42 -1.93 1.63 -4.18
CA VAL A 42 -2.74 2.43 -5.09
C VAL A 42 -3.38 3.57 -4.30
N LEU A 43 -2.98 4.80 -4.63
CA LEU A 43 -3.61 5.99 -4.08
C LEU A 43 -5.00 6.16 -4.69
N VAL A 44 -6.02 6.15 -3.84
CA VAL A 44 -7.41 6.44 -4.19
C VAL A 44 -7.89 7.67 -3.42
N GLU A 45 -8.93 8.34 -3.93
CA GLU A 45 -9.46 9.54 -3.26
C GLU A 45 -10.04 9.22 -1.89
N ASP A 46 -10.82 8.14 -1.78
CA ASP A 46 -11.47 7.67 -0.56
C ASP A 46 -11.55 6.14 -0.59
N VAL A 47 -10.94 5.49 0.39
CA VAL A 47 -10.84 4.02 0.43
C VAL A 47 -12.19 3.39 0.75
N GLN A 48 -12.97 4.01 1.63
CA GLN A 48 -14.28 3.50 2.02
C GLN A 48 -15.25 3.56 0.83
N GLN A 49 -15.25 4.67 0.09
CA GLN A 49 -16.05 4.82 -1.11
C GLN A 49 -15.64 3.82 -2.20
N THR A 50 -14.33 3.62 -2.39
CA THR A 50 -13.82 2.64 -3.35
C THR A 50 -14.27 1.23 -2.98
N TYR A 51 -14.15 0.86 -1.71
CA TYR A 51 -14.64 -0.42 -1.19
C TYR A 51 -16.14 -0.60 -1.44
N GLU A 52 -16.96 0.38 -1.06
CA GLU A 52 -18.42 0.31 -1.25
C GLU A 52 -18.81 0.15 -2.73
N SER A 53 -18.02 0.71 -3.66
CA SER A 53 -18.26 0.57 -5.09
C SER A 53 -17.87 -0.79 -5.67
N LEU A 54 -16.97 -1.52 -5.00
CA LEU A 54 -16.37 -2.77 -5.48
C LEU A 54 -16.69 -4.01 -4.62
N LYS A 55 -17.29 -3.86 -3.43
CA LYS A 55 -17.54 -4.97 -2.49
C LYS A 55 -18.39 -6.10 -3.05
N ASP A 56 -19.29 -5.79 -3.98
CA ASP A 56 -20.16 -6.77 -4.63
C ASP A 56 -19.54 -7.37 -5.91
N ASN A 57 -18.36 -6.91 -6.32
CA ASN A 57 -17.62 -7.48 -7.44
C ASN A 57 -16.99 -8.80 -7.02
N LYS A 58 -17.50 -9.91 -7.58
CA LYS A 58 -17.05 -11.28 -7.26
C LYS A 58 -15.64 -11.60 -7.73
N ASP A 59 -15.10 -10.82 -8.66
CA ASP A 59 -13.75 -10.99 -9.17
C ASP A 59 -12.71 -10.29 -8.28
N VAL A 60 -13.17 -9.50 -7.29
CA VAL A 60 -12.31 -8.86 -6.29
C VAL A 60 -12.46 -9.58 -4.96
N LYS A 61 -11.35 -9.98 -4.36
CA LYS A 61 -11.33 -10.60 -3.04
C LYS A 61 -10.73 -9.63 -2.03
N TRP A 62 -11.54 -9.23 -1.07
CA TRP A 62 -11.09 -8.40 0.04
C TRP A 62 -10.33 -9.24 1.05
N ILE A 63 -9.02 -9.07 1.10
CA ILE A 63 -8.15 -9.66 2.13
C ILE A 63 -8.39 -8.92 3.44
N ARG A 64 -8.54 -7.58 3.36
CA ARG A 64 -8.85 -6.72 4.49
C ARG A 64 -9.72 -5.56 4.06
N GLU A 65 -10.91 -5.48 4.63
CA GLU A 65 -11.83 -4.34 4.46
C GLU A 65 -11.19 -3.03 4.99
N PRO A 66 -11.71 -1.85 4.58
CA PRO A 66 -11.15 -0.56 5.00
C PRO A 66 -11.01 -0.41 6.51
N PHE A 67 -9.84 0.05 6.96
CA PHE A 67 -9.56 0.38 8.35
C PHE A 67 -8.79 1.70 8.47
N PRO A 68 -8.99 2.46 9.56
CA PRO A 68 -8.34 3.76 9.72
C PRO A 68 -6.86 3.64 10.09
N THR A 69 -6.08 4.62 9.68
CA THR A 69 -4.65 4.83 9.98
C THR A 69 -4.40 6.31 10.27
N GLU A 70 -3.17 6.67 10.66
CA GLU A 70 -2.79 8.07 10.92
C GLU A 70 -2.91 8.97 9.68
N SER A 71 -2.85 8.39 8.47
CA SER A 71 -2.82 9.12 7.19
C SER A 71 -4.12 9.02 6.38
N GLY A 72 -5.17 8.39 6.92
CA GLY A 72 -6.43 8.14 6.21
C GLY A 72 -6.92 6.71 6.43
N HIS A 73 -7.40 6.06 5.38
CA HIS A 73 -7.82 4.66 5.41
C HIS A 73 -6.92 3.78 4.55
N VAL A 74 -6.89 2.50 4.91
CA VAL A 74 -6.19 1.46 4.15
C VAL A 74 -7.13 0.27 3.95
N ALA A 75 -7.09 -0.33 2.77
CA ALA A 75 -7.74 -1.61 2.48
C ALA A 75 -6.79 -2.51 1.67
N VAL A 76 -7.01 -3.82 1.72
CA VAL A 76 -6.18 -4.79 0.98
C VAL A 76 -7.08 -5.69 0.16
N MET A 77 -6.82 -5.75 -1.15
CA MET A 77 -7.57 -6.56 -2.09
C MET A 77 -6.66 -7.40 -2.99
N GLU A 78 -7.15 -8.56 -3.37
CA GLU A 78 -6.60 -9.40 -4.44
C GLU A 78 -7.48 -9.18 -5.68
N ALA A 79 -6.85 -8.73 -6.77
CA ALA A 79 -7.51 -8.47 -8.05
C ALA A 79 -7.65 -9.77 -8.87
N PRO A 80 -8.41 -9.76 -9.99
CA PRO A 80 -8.66 -10.97 -10.79
C PRO A 80 -7.41 -11.59 -11.43
N ASP A 81 -6.32 -10.83 -11.49
CA ASP A 81 -5.01 -11.24 -11.99
C ASP A 81 -4.09 -11.78 -10.88
N GLU A 82 -4.65 -12.05 -9.70
CA GLU A 82 -3.97 -12.56 -8.49
C GLU A 82 -2.99 -11.57 -7.86
N ASN A 83 -2.90 -10.33 -8.36
CA ASN A 83 -2.09 -9.30 -7.73
C ASN A 83 -2.77 -8.76 -6.47
N VAL A 84 -1.98 -8.59 -5.41
CA VAL A 84 -2.42 -7.95 -4.17
C VAL A 84 -2.13 -6.45 -4.23
N PHE A 85 -3.17 -5.65 -4.03
CA PHE A 85 -3.10 -4.20 -3.97
C PHE A 85 -3.47 -3.70 -2.58
N VAL A 86 -2.72 -2.71 -2.12
CA VAL A 86 -3.03 -1.94 -0.92
C VAL A 86 -3.63 -0.62 -1.37
N LEU A 87 -4.90 -0.39 -1.07
CA LEU A 87 -5.55 0.89 -1.35
C LEU A 87 -5.24 1.84 -0.19
N VAL A 88 -4.73 3.02 -0.51
CA VAL A 88 -4.43 4.09 0.45
C VAL A 88 -5.15 5.36 0.03
N GLY A 89 -5.73 6.10 0.96
CA GLY A 89 -6.53 7.27 0.62
C GLY A 89 -7.22 7.87 1.84
N LYS A 90 -8.10 8.84 1.62
CA LYS A 90 -8.91 9.42 2.69
C LYS A 90 -9.78 8.37 3.37
#